data_AF-A0A377K2B0-F1
#
_entry.id   AF-A0A377K2B0-F1
#
_cell.length_a   1.000
_cell.length_b   1.000
_cell.length_c   1.000
_cell.angle_alpha   90.00
_cell.angle_beta   90.00
_cell.angle_gamma   90.00
#
_symmetry.space_group_name_H-M   'P 1'
#
loop_
_entity.id
_entity.type
_entity.pdbx_description
1 polymer ?
#
loop_
_entity_poly.entity_id
_entity_poly.type
_entity_poly.pdbx_seq_one_letter_code
_entity_poly.pdbx_strand_id
1 'polypeptide(L)'
;MSTENLQPEHRDDGLPAKIAALASLQAIIARMASNSQLMKTWAITIVTGFIAIKSTFGGLGYLSYLVPILICISFSFLDSYYLSQEKIFRDVYNKLAAIPVGNEMMYLDFKGEIYKTSQEENNSLMICFKSPSISLFYIPMAIISTVILIIG
;
A
#
# COMPACT_ATOMS: atom_id res chain seq x y z
N MET A 1 57.08 21.01 -16.19
CA MET A 1 56.14 21.36 -15.10
C MET A 1 54.77 20.96 -15.59
N SER A 2 54.45 19.67 -15.45
CA SER A 2 53.19 19.09 -15.93
C SER A 2 52.14 19.43 -14.89
N THR A 3 51.11 20.16 -15.28
CA THR A 3 49.91 20.36 -14.47
C THR A 3 49.24 19.00 -14.33
N GLU A 4 49.58 18.30 -13.24
CA GLU A 4 48.86 17.13 -12.76
C GLU A 4 47.44 17.60 -12.48
N ASN A 5 46.56 17.28 -13.43
CA ASN A 5 45.13 17.51 -13.35
C ASN A 5 44.64 16.62 -12.21
N LEU A 6 44.64 17.15 -10.99
CA LEU A 6 43.99 16.53 -9.84
C LEU A 6 42.55 16.23 -10.26
N GLN A 7 42.28 14.96 -10.61
CA GLN A 7 40.93 14.45 -10.71
C GLN A 7 40.19 14.91 -9.46
N PRO A 8 38.93 15.38 -9.57
CA PRO A 8 38.19 15.76 -8.39
C PRO A 8 38.13 14.54 -7.49
N GLU A 9 38.78 14.65 -6.33
CA GLU A 9 38.70 13.74 -5.21
C GLU A 9 37.26 13.22 -5.14
N HIS A 10 37.07 11.92 -5.36
CA HIS A 10 35.78 11.27 -5.22
C HIS A 10 35.37 11.39 -3.75
N ARG A 11 34.77 12.52 -3.38
CA ARG A 11 34.14 12.69 -2.07
C ARG A 11 33.03 11.67 -2.03
N ASP A 12 33.28 10.58 -1.31
CA ASP A 12 32.26 9.65 -0.88
C ASP A 12 31.42 10.35 0.21
N ASP A 13 30.68 11.38 -0.21
CA ASP A 13 29.81 12.20 0.62
C ASP A 13 28.52 11.44 1.02
N GLY A 14 28.41 10.17 0.62
CA GLY A 14 27.25 9.31 0.85
C GLY A 14 26.06 9.62 -0.06
N LEU A 15 26.18 10.55 -1.01
CA LEU A 15 25.13 10.86 -1.99
C LEU A 15 24.65 9.62 -2.79
N PRO A 16 25.53 8.79 -3.39
CA PRO A 16 25.07 7.61 -4.13
C PRO A 16 24.34 6.62 -3.23
N ALA A 17 24.79 6.43 -1.99
CA ALA A 17 24.13 5.57 -1.01
C ALA A 17 22.74 6.11 -0.62
N LYS A 18 22.60 7.43 -0.42
CA LYS A 18 21.31 8.07 -0.17
C LYS A 18 20.34 7.90 -1.34
N ILE A 19 20.79 8.13 -2.57
CA ILE A 19 19.97 7.95 -3.77
C ILE A 19 19.50 6.50 -3.90
N ALA A 20 20.40 5.54 -3.69
CA ALA A 20 20.06 4.11 -3.74
C ALA A 20 19.02 3.71 -2.67
N ALA A 21 19.16 4.23 -1.44
CA ALA A 21 18.21 3.98 -0.36
C ALA A 21 16.82 4.56 -0.66
N LEU A 22 16.75 5.82 -1.11
CA LEU A 22 15.49 6.46 -1.50
C LEU A 22 14.82 5.75 -2.68
N ALA A 23 15.59 5.36 -3.69
CA ALA A 23 15.07 4.58 -4.82
C ALA A 23 14.52 3.22 -4.39
N SER A 24 15.20 2.55 -3.45
CA SER A 24 14.74 1.27 -2.88
C SER A 24 13.43 1.43 -2.12
N LEU A 25 13.32 2.46 -1.27
CA LEU A 25 12.08 2.79 -0.56
C LEU A 25 10.94 3.14 -1.51
N GLN A 26 11.21 3.97 -2.53
CA GLN A 26 10.21 4.33 -3.53
C GLN A 26 9.70 3.11 -4.31
N ALA A 27 10.58 2.16 -4.65
CA ALA A 27 10.17 0.92 -5.29
C ALA A 27 9.24 0.07 -4.39
N ILE A 28 9.50 0.03 -3.08
CA ILE A 28 8.62 -0.66 -2.12
C ILE A 28 7.26 0.05 -2.03
N ILE A 29 7.24 1.38 -1.89
CA ILE A 29 6.01 2.19 -1.85
C ILE A 29 5.15 1.94 -3.09
N ALA A 30 5.75 1.96 -4.29
CA ALA A 30 5.05 1.70 -5.54
C ALA A 30 4.41 0.29 -5.58
N ARG A 31 5.11 -0.72 -5.03
CA ARG A 31 4.56 -2.08 -4.93
C ARG A 31 3.40 -2.17 -3.94
N MET A 32 3.46 -1.45 -2.81
CA MET A 32 2.35 -1.41 -1.84
C MET A 32 1.11 -0.74 -2.45
N ALA A 33 1.28 0.39 -3.14
CA ALA A 33 0.19 1.07 -3.85
C ALA A 33 -0.42 0.18 -4.95
N SER A 34 0.42 -0.53 -5.72
CA SER A 34 -0.04 -1.47 -6.75
C SER A 34 -0.81 -2.65 -6.14
N ASN A 35 -0.31 -3.26 -5.06
CA ASN A 35 -1.01 -4.35 -4.37
C ASN A 35 -2.37 -3.91 -3.82
N SER A 36 -2.46 -2.69 -3.26
CA SER A 36 -3.74 -2.09 -2.82
C SER A 36 -4.74 -1.98 -3.99
N GLN A 37 -4.31 -1.49 -5.15
CA GLN A 37 -5.16 -1.40 -6.34
C GLN A 37 -5.57 -2.78 -6.88
N LEU A 38 -4.69 -3.77 -6.80
CA LEU A 38 -5.01 -5.15 -7.15
C LEU A 38 -6.11 -5.72 -6.27
N MET A 39 -6.11 -5.45 -4.95
CA MET A 39 -7.17 -5.90 -4.05
C MET A 39 -8.54 -5.39 -4.49
N LYS A 40 -8.63 -4.11 -4.88
CA LYS A 40 -9.86 -3.50 -5.41
C LYS A 40 -10.34 -4.18 -6.70
N THR A 41 -9.40 -4.48 -7.60
CA THR A 41 -9.69 -5.14 -8.89
C THR A 41 -10.19 -6.58 -8.68
N TRP A 42 -9.53 -7.34 -7.79
CA TRP A 42 -9.94 -8.70 -7.45
C TRP A 42 -11.30 -8.73 -6.74
N ALA A 43 -11.58 -7.76 -5.86
CA ALA A 43 -12.89 -7.63 -5.23
C ALA A 43 -14.00 -7.44 -6.27
N ILE A 44 -13.83 -6.52 -7.24
CA ILE A 44 -14.80 -6.34 -8.33
C ILE A 44 -14.98 -7.64 -9.11
N THR A 45 -13.88 -8.27 -9.51
CA THR A 45 -13.91 -9.48 -10.36
C THR A 45 -14.68 -10.61 -9.70
N ILE A 46 -14.40 -10.89 -8.42
CA ILE A 46 -15.07 -11.97 -7.68
C ILE A 46 -16.53 -11.63 -7.42
N VAL A 47 -16.85 -10.39 -7.02
CA VAL A 47 -18.23 -9.98 -6.76
C VAL A 47 -19.08 -10.04 -8.03
N THR A 48 -18.57 -9.53 -9.16
CA THR A 48 -19.26 -9.59 -10.45
C THR A 48 -19.45 -11.03 -10.92
N GLY A 49 -18.42 -11.87 -10.80
CA GLY A 49 -18.54 -13.30 -11.13
C GLY A 49 -19.59 -14.01 -10.27
N PHE A 50 -19.62 -13.71 -8.97
CA PHE A 50 -20.62 -14.26 -8.04
C PHE A 50 -22.06 -13.84 -8.40
N ILE A 51 -22.27 -12.55 -8.72
CA ILE A 51 -23.57 -12.03 -9.17
C ILE A 51 -24.03 -12.77 -10.43
N ALA A 52 -23.14 -12.94 -11.42
CA ALA A 52 -23.45 -13.64 -12.66
C ALA A 52 -23.85 -15.11 -12.42
N ILE A 53 -23.13 -15.81 -11.53
CA ILE A 53 -23.46 -17.19 -11.14
C ILE A 53 -24.84 -17.27 -10.49
N LYS A 54 -25.14 -16.41 -9.48
CA LYS A 54 -26.48 -16.42 -8.85
C LYS A 54 -27.58 -16.15 -9.86
N SER A 55 -27.39 -15.16 -10.74
CA SER A 55 -28.39 -14.80 -11.76
C SER A 55 -28.65 -15.93 -12.75
N THR A 56 -27.67 -16.79 -13.03
CA THR A 56 -27.80 -17.90 -13.99
C THR A 56 -28.39 -19.15 -13.37
N PHE A 57 -27.93 -19.55 -12.18
CA PHE A 57 -28.28 -20.85 -11.59
C PHE A 57 -29.47 -20.77 -10.60
N GLY A 58 -29.80 -19.59 -10.08
CA GLY A 58 -30.84 -19.41 -9.07
C GLY A 58 -30.56 -20.16 -7.75
N GLY A 59 -31.34 -19.89 -6.70
CA GLY A 59 -31.48 -20.84 -5.58
C GLY A 59 -30.34 -20.98 -4.56
N LEU A 60 -29.38 -20.06 -4.45
CA LEU A 60 -28.29 -20.12 -3.44
C LEU A 60 -28.72 -19.83 -1.97
N GLY A 61 -30.03 -19.75 -1.70
CA GLY A 61 -30.58 -19.48 -0.37
C GLY A 61 -30.25 -18.08 0.19
N TYR A 62 -30.77 -17.77 1.38
CA TYR A 62 -30.63 -16.45 2.01
C TYR A 62 -29.18 -16.11 2.40
N LEU A 63 -28.33 -17.12 2.60
CA LEU A 63 -26.90 -16.95 2.91
C LEU A 63 -26.10 -16.36 1.74
N SER A 64 -26.59 -16.46 0.50
CA SER A 64 -25.91 -15.91 -0.69
C SER A 64 -25.75 -14.39 -0.67
N TYR A 65 -26.63 -13.67 0.04
CA TYR A 65 -26.54 -12.21 0.21
C TYR A 65 -25.37 -11.78 1.09
N LEU A 66 -24.86 -12.67 1.95
CA LEU A 66 -23.72 -12.37 2.83
C LEU A 66 -22.36 -12.56 2.14
N VAL A 67 -22.32 -13.29 1.01
CA VAL A 67 -21.07 -13.63 0.33
C VAL A 67 -20.32 -12.39 -0.20
N PRO A 68 -20.95 -11.44 -0.93
CA PRO A 68 -20.25 -10.23 -1.37
C PRO A 68 -19.79 -9.35 -0.20
N ILE A 69 -20.57 -9.32 0.89
CA ILE A 69 -20.21 -8.57 2.10
C ILE A 69 -18.95 -9.16 2.72
N LEU A 70 -18.88 -10.49 2.84
CA LEU A 70 -17.70 -11.18 3.34
C LEU A 70 -16.47 -10.91 2.46
N ILE A 71 -16.63 -11.00 1.13
CA ILE A 71 -15.56 -10.68 0.16
C ILE A 71 -15.11 -9.23 0.36
N CYS A 72 -16.03 -8.27 0.43
CA CYS A 72 -15.70 -6.86 0.64
C CYS A 72 -14.93 -6.64 1.94
N ILE A 73 -15.35 -7.28 3.04
CA ILE A 73 -14.65 -7.17 4.33
C ILE A 73 -13.23 -7.75 4.24
N SER A 74 -13.07 -8.94 3.67
CA SER A 74 -11.76 -9.58 3.51
C SER A 74 -10.80 -8.76 2.65
N PHE A 75 -11.25 -8.30 1.48
CA PHE A 75 -10.42 -7.50 0.58
C PHE A 75 -10.16 -6.10 1.15
N SER A 76 -11.12 -5.49 1.83
CA SER A 76 -10.93 -4.21 2.53
C SER A 76 -9.88 -4.31 3.64
N PHE A 77 -9.83 -5.44 4.36
CA PHE A 77 -8.80 -5.69 5.38
C PHE A 77 -7.40 -5.76 4.75
N LEU A 78 -7.24 -6.53 3.67
CA LEU A 78 -5.96 -6.62 2.95
C LEU A 78 -5.54 -5.28 2.34
N ASP A 79 -6.48 -4.55 1.73
CA ASP A 79 -6.24 -3.23 1.16
C ASP A 79 -5.77 -2.23 2.25
N SER A 80 -6.41 -2.27 3.42
CA SER A 80 -6.02 -1.47 4.59
C SER A 80 -4.63 -1.82 5.10
N TYR A 81 -4.26 -3.10 5.05
CA TYR A 81 -2.92 -3.55 5.39
C TYR A 81 -1.88 -2.98 4.44
N TYR A 82 -2.08 -3.08 3.12
CA TYR A 82 -1.15 -2.52 2.15
C TYR A 82 -1.03 -0.99 2.28
N LEU A 83 -2.13 -0.30 2.57
CA LEU A 83 -2.12 1.14 2.81
C LEU A 83 -1.34 1.52 4.09
N SER A 84 -1.48 0.75 5.16
CA SER A 84 -0.69 0.95 6.39
C SER A 84 0.80 0.79 6.12
N GLN A 85 1.19 -0.24 5.38
CA GLN A 85 2.58 -0.45 4.98
C GLN A 85 3.10 0.71 4.11
N GLU A 86 2.32 1.17 3.14
CA GLU A 86 2.68 2.33 2.30
C GLU A 86 3.00 3.57 3.16
N LYS A 87 2.15 3.89 4.16
CA LYS A 87 2.37 5.02 5.08
C LYS A 87 3.69 4.88 5.84
N ILE A 88 3.95 3.70 6.41
CA ILE A 88 5.20 3.44 7.16
C ILE A 88 6.42 3.70 6.26
N PHE A 89 6.43 3.14 5.05
CA PHE A 89 7.55 3.32 4.12
C PHE A 89 7.67 4.77 3.63
N ARG A 90 6.55 5.47 3.43
CA ARG A 90 6.53 6.87 3.02
C ARG A 90 7.06 7.80 4.12
N ASP A 91 6.76 7.53 5.38
CA ASP A 91 7.30 8.29 6.50
C ASP A 91 8.80 8.07 6.65
N VAL A 92 9.28 6.83 6.52
CA VAL A 92 10.72 6.53 6.51
C VAL A 92 11.42 7.21 5.33
N TYR A 93 10.80 7.20 4.14
CA TYR A 93 11.30 7.92 2.97
C TYR A 93 11.43 9.43 3.25
N ASN A 94 10.40 10.05 3.82
CA ASN A 94 10.42 11.48 4.15
C ASN A 94 11.51 11.81 5.19
N LYS A 95 11.63 10.98 6.24
CA LYS A 95 12.69 11.11 7.27
C LYS A 95 14.08 11.03 6.63
N LEU A 96 14.33 10.05 5.76
CA LEU A 96 15.62 9.85 5.11
C LEU A 96 15.93 10.95 4.06
N ALA A 97 14.92 11.43 3.35
CA ALA A 97 15.07 12.50 2.37
C ALA A 97 15.49 13.83 3.02
N ALA A 98 14.99 14.11 4.22
CA ALA A 98 15.28 15.33 4.99
C ALA A 98 16.72 15.41 5.55
N ILE A 99 17.44 14.28 5.63
CA ILE A 99 18.82 14.24 6.16
C ILE A 99 19.81 14.82 5.13
N PRO A 100 20.62 15.84 5.44
CA PRO A 100 21.60 16.37 4.50
C PRO A 100 22.73 15.38 4.20
N VAL A 101 23.28 15.47 2.99
CA VAL A 101 24.39 14.64 2.50
C VAL A 101 25.67 15.02 3.27
N GLY A 102 26.54 14.06 3.56
CA GLY A 102 27.77 14.27 4.34
C GLY A 102 27.62 14.12 5.86
N ASN A 103 26.41 13.85 6.37
CA ASN A 103 26.26 13.28 7.71
C ASN A 103 26.77 11.83 7.65
N GLU A 104 27.66 11.39 8.56
CA GLU A 104 28.23 10.02 8.63
C GLU A 104 27.15 8.95 8.97
N MET A 105 26.10 8.88 8.17
CA MET A 105 24.92 8.06 8.36
C MET A 105 24.98 6.89 7.38
N MET A 106 24.71 5.69 7.87
CA MET A 106 24.54 4.51 7.02
C MET A 106 23.17 4.56 6.35
N TYR A 107 23.07 5.21 5.18
CA TYR A 107 21.80 5.40 4.44
C TYR A 107 21.06 4.10 4.09
N LEU A 108 21.79 2.97 4.01
CA LEU A 108 21.22 1.66 3.66
C LEU A 108 20.64 0.92 4.87
N ASP A 109 20.92 1.33 6.10
CA ASP A 109 20.36 0.73 7.31
C ASP A 109 19.18 1.56 7.84
N PHE A 110 18.04 1.43 7.16
CA PHE A 110 16.78 2.06 7.56
C PHE A 110 15.83 1.09 8.28
N LYS A 111 16.30 -0.12 8.66
CA LYS A 111 15.48 -1.13 9.35
C LYS A 111 14.98 -0.63 10.70
N GLY A 112 15.84 0.08 11.44
CA GLY A 112 15.48 0.68 12.73
C GLY A 112 14.38 1.73 12.59
N GLU A 113 14.44 2.56 11.54
CA GLU A 113 13.43 3.59 11.28
C GLU A 113 12.09 3.01 10.85
N ILE A 114 12.10 1.91 10.08
CA ILE A 114 10.88 1.14 9.77
C ILE A 114 10.24 0.61 11.07
N TYR A 115 11.04 -0.02 11.94
CA TYR A 115 10.51 -0.57 13.20
C TYR A 115 9.89 0.51 14.09
N LYS A 116 10.58 1.64 14.28
CA LYS A 116 10.06 2.77 15.06
C LYS A 116 8.75 3.30 14.47
N THR A 117 8.73 3.55 13.17
CA THR A 117 7.56 4.09 12.47
C THR A 117 6.39 3.10 12.46
N SER A 118 6.66 1.79 12.40
CA SER A 118 5.62 0.74 12.43
C SER A 118 4.90 0.63 13.78
N GLN A 119 5.53 1.09 14.86
CA GLN A 119 4.97 1.10 16.21
C GLN A 119 4.13 2.36 16.50
N GLU A 120 4.13 3.34 15.59
CA GLU A 120 3.33 4.56 15.75
C GLU A 120 1.83 4.25 15.56
N GLU A 121 0.99 4.72 16.49
CA GLU A 121 -0.46 4.44 16.51
C GLU A 121 -1.17 4.86 15.21
N ASN A 122 -0.69 5.93 14.55
CA ASN A 122 -1.22 6.45 13.29
C ASN A 122 -1.12 5.45 12.12
N ASN A 123 -0.25 4.45 12.24
CA ASN A 123 -0.07 3.38 11.26
C ASN A 123 -0.92 2.14 11.56
N SER A 124 -1.73 2.16 12.63
CA SER A 124 -2.61 1.06 13.00
C SER A 124 -3.61 0.71 11.88
N LEU A 125 -3.81 -0.59 11.68
CA LEU A 125 -4.71 -1.15 10.66
C LEU A 125 -6.14 -0.61 10.77
N MET A 126 -6.61 -0.33 11.98
CA MET A 126 -7.96 0.22 12.21
C MET A 126 -8.12 1.66 11.70
N ILE A 127 -7.06 2.48 11.76
CA ILE A 127 -7.07 3.85 11.23
C ILE A 127 -7.06 3.79 9.71
N CYS A 128 -6.29 2.87 9.14
CA CYS A 128 -6.26 2.66 7.70
C CYS A 128 -7.57 2.08 7.15
N PHE A 129 -8.25 1.22 7.91
CA PHE A 129 -9.57 0.71 7.53
C PHE A 129 -10.63 1.81 7.45
N LYS A 130 -10.51 2.86 8.28
CA LYS A 130 -11.35 4.07 8.19
C LYS A 130 -10.89 5.07 7.13
N SER A 131 -9.83 4.76 6.38
CA SER A 131 -9.32 5.65 5.34
C SER A 131 -10.40 5.95 4.28
N PRO A 132 -10.56 7.21 3.86
CA PRO A 132 -11.54 7.60 2.84
C PRO A 132 -11.39 6.78 1.54
N SER A 133 -10.17 6.46 1.13
CA SER A 133 -9.87 5.68 -0.09
C SER A 133 -10.50 4.28 -0.10
N ILE A 134 -10.58 3.64 1.07
CA ILE A 134 -11.03 2.26 1.24
C ILE A 134 -12.53 2.27 1.50
N SER A 135 -12.97 3.08 2.46
CA SER A 135 -14.38 3.24 2.81
C SER A 135 -15.23 3.65 1.60
N LEU A 136 -14.77 4.64 0.81
CA LEU A 136 -15.47 5.12 -0.38
C LEU A 136 -15.53 4.10 -1.53
N PHE A 137 -14.67 3.10 -1.52
CA PHE A 137 -14.69 2.04 -2.53
C PHE A 137 -15.56 0.86 -2.09
N TYR A 138 -15.31 0.29 -0.91
CA TYR A 138 -15.97 -0.94 -0.47
C TYR A 138 -17.40 -0.72 0.04
N ILE A 139 -17.73 0.44 0.63
CA ILE A 139 -19.11 0.70 1.11
C ILE A 139 -20.11 0.76 -0.07
N PRO A 140 -19.89 1.60 -1.11
CA PRO A 140 -20.79 1.61 -2.26
C PRO A 140 -20.82 0.26 -2.99
N MET A 141 -19.68 -0.43 -3.10
CA MET A 141 -19.61 -1.75 -3.72
C MET A 141 -20.48 -2.78 -2.98
N ALA A 142 -20.42 -2.81 -1.65
CA ALA A 142 -21.25 -3.69 -0.83
C ALA A 142 -22.75 -3.37 -0.97
N ILE A 143 -23.12 -2.09 -1.00
CA ILE A 143 -24.52 -1.65 -1.18
C ILE A 143 -25.02 -2.06 -2.57
N ILE A 144 -24.29 -1.71 -3.62
CA ILE A 144 -24.69 -2.00 -5.01
C ILE A 144 -24.82 -3.51 -5.23
N SER A 145 -23.83 -4.30 -4.80
CA SER A 145 -23.90 -5.75 -4.93
C SER A 145 -25.09 -6.34 -4.18
N THR A 146 -25.39 -5.87 -2.97
CA THR A 146 -26.55 -6.34 -2.20
C THR A 146 -27.88 -5.98 -2.89
N VAL A 147 -28.02 -4.74 -3.38
CA VAL A 147 -29.21 -4.29 -4.12
C VAL A 147 -29.45 -5.12 -5.38
N ILE A 148 -28.40 -5.37 -6.16
CA ILE A 148 -28.50 -6.20 -7.37
C ILE A 148 -28.97 -7.61 -7.03
N LEU A 149 -28.42 -8.22 -5.98
CA LEU A 149 -28.80 -9.58 -5.59
C LEU A 149 -30.23 -9.68 -5.04
N ILE A 150 -30.74 -8.62 -4.38
CA ILE A 150 -32.12 -8.61 -3.84
C ILE A 150 -33.14 -8.44 -4.98
N ILE A 151 -32.82 -7.60 -5.97
CA ILE A 151 -33.71 -7.34 -7.12
C ILE A 151 -33.70 -8.50 -8.12
N GLY A 152 -32.53 -9.12 -8.34
CA GLY A 152 -32.31 -10.21 -9.31
C GLY A 152 -32.41 -11.60 -8.72
#